data_AF-A0A424HP82-F1
#
_entry.id   AF-A0A424HP82-F1
#
_cell.length_a   1.000
_cell.length_b   1.000
_cell.length_c   1.000
_cell.angle_alpha   90.00
_cell.angle_beta   90.00
_cell.angle_gamma   90.00
#
_symmetry.space_group_name_H-M   'P 1'
#
loop_
_entity.id
_entity.type
_entity.pdbx_description
1 polymer ?
#
loop_
_entity_poly.entity_id
_entity_poly.type
_entity_poly.pdbx_seq_one_letter_code
_entity_poly.pdbx_strand_id
1 'polypeptide(L)'
;MPTRLFTCKALRRSALLASAAAIVAVGPISAVRAQYIYGDGGDLSMRREARLTPEQQEELFRAKKSWKRQSFNRRISILEKEKRCIGQANNPQSYKDCVQKKRESRRALNADYRAYINPVRRRVGLPPIEDKQKGRQKGDRKGRRA
;
A
#
# COMPACT_ATOMS: atom_id res chain seq x y z
N MET A 1 40.31 37.04 21.47
CA MET A 1 39.30 36.81 20.43
C MET A 1 39.37 37.93 19.41
N PRO A 2 39.91 37.73 18.19
CA PRO A 2 39.98 38.80 17.21
C PRO A 2 38.73 38.83 16.32
N THR A 3 38.03 39.95 16.36
CA THR A 3 36.95 40.34 15.46
C THR A 3 37.52 40.63 14.07
N ARG A 4 37.00 39.93 13.05
CA ARG A 4 37.32 40.23 11.64
C ARG A 4 36.25 41.17 11.08
N LEU A 5 36.66 42.41 10.82
CA LEU A 5 35.92 43.40 10.05
C LEU A 5 35.95 42.97 8.57
N PHE A 6 34.79 42.62 8.02
CA PHE A 6 34.63 42.42 6.58
C PHE A 6 34.27 43.75 5.94
N THR A 7 35.18 44.26 5.10
CA THR A 7 34.96 45.43 4.26
C THR A 7 34.14 45.03 3.03
N CYS A 8 32.93 45.56 2.91
CA CYS A 8 32.13 45.45 1.69
C CYS A 8 32.66 46.47 0.66
N LYS A 9 33.32 45.99 -0.40
CA LYS A 9 33.55 46.78 -1.61
C LYS A 9 32.30 46.75 -2.49
N ALA A 10 31.74 47.93 -2.73
CA ALA A 10 30.73 48.18 -3.74
C ALA A 10 31.31 48.10 -5.16
N LEU A 11 30.54 47.57 -6.11
CA LEU A 11 30.59 47.87 -7.56
C LEU A 11 29.25 47.39 -8.14
N ARG A 12 28.32 48.31 -8.40
CA ARG A 12 28.05 49.01 -9.67
C ARG A 12 27.27 48.18 -10.68
N ARG A 13 26.05 48.70 -10.91
CA ARG A 13 25.08 48.52 -11.99
C ARG A 13 25.64 47.95 -13.31
N SER A 14 24.96 46.92 -13.81
CA SER A 14 24.79 46.53 -15.22
C SER A 14 23.85 45.32 -15.20
N ALA A 15 22.92 45.06 -16.10
CA ALA A 15 22.26 45.80 -17.16
C ALA A 15 20.91 45.08 -17.30
N LEU A 16 19.85 45.82 -17.61
CA LEU A 16 18.55 45.24 -17.96
C LEU A 16 18.73 44.41 -19.23
N LEU A 17 18.61 43.09 -19.10
CA LEU A 17 18.22 42.22 -20.21
C LEU A 17 16.94 41.53 -19.78
N ALA A 18 15.83 42.07 -20.27
CA ALA A 18 14.54 41.44 -20.23
C ALA A 18 14.59 40.20 -21.13
N SER A 19 14.99 39.06 -20.56
CA SER A 19 14.77 37.77 -21.18
C SER A 19 13.31 37.41 -20.99
N ALA A 20 12.53 37.53 -22.07
CA ALA A 20 11.18 37.02 -22.14
C ALA A 20 11.20 35.51 -21.85
N ALA A 21 10.83 35.14 -20.61
CA ALA A 21 10.54 33.76 -20.28
C ALA A 21 9.28 33.38 -21.06
N ALA A 22 9.45 32.63 -22.14
CA ALA A 22 8.35 31.89 -22.73
C ALA A 22 7.80 30.98 -21.64
N ILE A 23 6.68 31.39 -21.03
CA ILE A 23 5.87 30.51 -20.20
C ILE A 23 5.37 29.44 -21.15
N VAL A 24 6.09 28.33 -21.23
CA VAL A 24 5.53 27.09 -21.74
C VAL A 24 4.31 26.86 -20.87
N ALA A 25 3.13 27.02 -21.47
CA ALA A 25 1.88 26.67 -20.83
C ALA A 25 1.97 25.19 -20.48
N VAL A 26 2.36 24.90 -19.25
CA VAL A 26 2.08 23.62 -18.62
C VAL A 26 0.57 23.62 -18.48
N GLY A 27 -0.11 23.17 -19.53
CA GLY A 27 -1.54 22.89 -19.47
C GLY A 27 -1.80 22.03 -18.24
N PRO A 28 -2.97 22.18 -17.58
CA PRO A 28 -3.25 21.39 -16.40
C PRO A 28 -3.05 19.93 -16.78
N ILE A 29 -2.12 19.26 -16.08
CA ILE A 29 -2.04 17.81 -16.07
C ILE A 29 -3.44 17.41 -15.64
N SER A 30 -4.27 17.04 -16.62
CA SER A 30 -5.59 16.53 -16.38
C SER A 30 -5.37 15.41 -15.39
N ALA A 31 -5.91 15.59 -14.18
CA ALA A 31 -5.72 14.66 -13.08
C ALA A 31 -6.04 13.28 -13.65
N VAL A 32 -5.00 12.53 -13.97
CA VAL A 32 -5.10 11.18 -14.49
C VAL A 32 -5.92 10.49 -13.41
N ARG A 33 -7.14 10.09 -13.75
CA ARG A 33 -7.91 9.17 -12.93
C ARG A 33 -6.98 7.98 -12.76
N ALA A 34 -6.29 7.92 -11.64
CA ALA A 34 -5.51 6.76 -11.25
C ALA A 34 -6.52 5.63 -11.12
N GLN A 35 -6.72 4.89 -12.21
CA GLN A 35 -7.53 3.70 -12.22
C GLN A 35 -6.70 2.64 -11.53
N TYR A 36 -6.88 2.56 -10.21
CA TYR A 36 -6.37 1.44 -9.45
C TYR A 36 -6.98 0.16 -10.03
N ILE A 37 -6.15 -0.69 -10.63
CA ILE A 37 -6.55 -2.04 -11.07
C ILE A 37 -6.77 -2.87 -9.80
N TYR A 38 -7.95 -2.72 -9.19
CA TYR A 38 -8.44 -3.69 -8.24
C TYR A 38 -8.84 -4.92 -9.05
N GLY A 39 -8.18 -6.06 -8.85
CA GLY A 39 -8.63 -7.32 -9.45
C GLY A 39 -10.11 -7.56 -9.10
N ASP A 40 -10.87 -8.15 -10.02
CA ASP A 40 -12.33 -8.38 -10.02
C ASP A 40 -13.00 -8.57 -8.63
N GLY A 41 -12.36 -9.29 -7.70
CA GLY A 41 -12.86 -9.48 -6.33
C GLY A 41 -12.87 -8.22 -5.43
N GLY A 42 -12.08 -7.20 -5.72
CA GLY A 42 -12.07 -5.92 -5.00
C GLY A 42 -13.33 -5.10 -5.29
N ASP A 43 -13.76 -5.07 -6.54
CA ASP A 43 -14.94 -4.34 -7.01
C ASP A 43 -16.22 -4.82 -6.30
N LEU A 44 -16.45 -6.14 -6.23
CA LEU A 44 -17.61 -6.71 -5.53
C LEU A 44 -17.65 -6.42 -4.02
N SER A 45 -16.48 -6.24 -3.38
CA SER A 45 -16.42 -5.88 -1.97
C SER A 45 -16.74 -4.40 -1.76
N MET A 46 -16.21 -3.52 -2.61
CA MET A 46 -16.48 -2.09 -2.55
C MET A 46 -17.94 -1.77 -2.88
N ARG A 47 -18.52 -2.43 -3.89
CA ARG A 47 -19.95 -2.28 -4.23
C ARG A 47 -20.88 -2.67 -3.08
N ARG A 48 -20.54 -3.72 -2.32
CA ARG A 48 -21.32 -4.13 -1.13
C ARG A 48 -21.18 -3.14 0.01
N GLU A 49 -19.98 -2.63 0.24
CA GLU A 49 -19.75 -1.60 1.26
C GLU A 49 -20.44 -0.27 0.91
N ALA A 50 -20.54 0.09 -0.37
CA ALA A 50 -21.22 1.30 -0.83
C ALA A 50 -22.75 1.29 -0.60
N ARG A 51 -23.35 0.11 -0.38
CA ARG A 51 -24.79 -0.04 -0.07
C ARG A 51 -25.10 0.11 1.42
N LEU A 52 -24.08 0.25 2.27
CA LEU A 52 -24.28 0.46 3.70
C LEU A 52 -24.81 1.87 3.99
N THR A 53 -25.60 1.99 5.05
CA THR A 53 -25.98 3.28 5.63
C THR A 53 -24.74 4.05 6.11
N PRO A 54 -24.78 5.40 6.21
CA PRO A 54 -23.65 6.19 6.69
C PRO A 54 -23.10 5.71 8.05
N GLU A 55 -23.98 5.33 8.98
CA GLU A 55 -23.61 4.84 10.31
C GLU A 55 -22.84 3.51 10.23
N GLN A 56 -23.30 2.59 9.37
CA GLN A 56 -22.62 1.31 9.12
C GLN A 56 -21.27 1.50 8.42
N GLN A 57 -21.17 2.46 7.50
CA GLN A 57 -19.90 2.81 6.86
C GLN A 57 -18.90 3.36 7.88
N GLU A 58 -19.35 4.23 8.78
CA GLU A 58 -18.52 4.82 9.83
C GLU A 58 -18.03 3.75 10.82
N GLU A 59 -18.89 2.81 11.25
CA GLU A 59 -18.45 1.70 12.10
C GLU A 59 -17.37 0.85 11.42
N LEU A 60 -17.60 0.45 10.16
CA LEU A 60 -16.65 -0.34 9.39
C LEU A 60 -15.34 0.43 9.17
N PHE A 61 -15.42 1.73 8.89
CA PHE A 61 -14.26 2.61 8.73
C PHE A 61 -13.43 2.68 10.01
N ARG A 62 -14.06 2.94 11.16
CA ARG A 62 -13.37 2.98 12.47
C ARG A 62 -12.63 1.70 12.76
N ALA A 63 -13.26 0.55 12.52
CA ALA A 63 -12.62 -0.76 12.68
C ALA A 63 -11.41 -0.92 11.74
N LYS A 64 -11.56 -0.62 10.45
CA LYS A 64 -10.47 -0.69 9.47
C LYS A 64 -9.30 0.23 9.84
N LYS A 65 -9.60 1.48 10.25
CA LYS A 65 -8.61 2.46 10.72
C LYS A 65 -7.86 1.94 11.94
N SER A 66 -8.59 1.41 12.93
CA SER A 66 -8.02 0.87 14.17
C SER A 66 -7.09 -0.31 13.88
N TRP A 67 -7.54 -1.28 13.07
CA TRP A 67 -6.70 -2.41 12.65
C TRP A 67 -5.44 -1.95 11.92
N LYS A 68 -5.56 -1.03 10.95
CA LYS A 68 -4.41 -0.52 10.19
C LYS A 68 -3.36 0.11 11.11
N ARG A 69 -3.80 0.83 12.15
CA ARG A 69 -2.92 1.44 13.15
C ARG A 69 -2.27 0.39 14.05
N GLN A 70 -3.05 -0.51 14.64
CA GLN A 70 -2.55 -1.53 15.56
C GLN A 70 -1.59 -2.52 14.89
N SER A 71 -1.88 -2.90 13.65
CA SER A 71 -1.07 -3.85 12.88
C SER A 71 0.14 -3.22 12.18
N PHE A 72 0.34 -1.89 12.28
CA PHE A 72 1.34 -1.16 11.51
C PHE A 72 2.76 -1.70 11.73
N ASN A 73 3.21 -1.79 12.97
CA ASN A 73 4.56 -2.28 13.31
C ASN A 73 4.75 -3.74 12.89
N ARG A 74 3.69 -4.56 12.92
CA ARG A 74 3.76 -5.95 12.45
C ARG A 74 3.97 -6.01 10.94
N ARG A 75 3.32 -5.13 10.17
CA ARG A 75 3.54 -5.02 8.71
C ARG A 75 4.97 -4.58 8.40
N ILE A 76 5.51 -3.61 9.14
CA ILE A 76 6.91 -3.19 9.03
C ILE A 76 7.85 -4.36 9.33
N SER A 77 7.64 -5.05 10.46
CA SER A 77 8.48 -6.20 10.86
C SER A 77 8.51 -7.31 9.81
N ILE A 78 7.38 -7.60 9.14
CA ILE A 78 7.34 -8.58 8.05
C ILE A 78 8.25 -8.15 6.88
N LEU A 79 8.21 -6.87 6.51
CA LEU A 79 9.03 -6.32 5.42
C LEU A 79 10.51 -6.28 5.79
N GLU A 80 10.86 -5.89 7.01
CA GLU A 80 12.23 -5.84 7.49
C GLU A 80 12.85 -7.24 7.59
N LYS A 81 12.08 -8.22 8.07
CA LYS A 81 12.50 -9.62 8.10
C LYS A 81 12.74 -10.17 6.70
N GLU A 82 11.85 -9.85 5.75
CA GLU A 82 12.03 -10.22 4.34
C GLU A 82 13.30 -9.58 3.76
N LYS A 83 13.48 -8.27 3.94
CA LYS A 83 14.66 -7.52 3.46
C LYS A 83 15.95 -8.16 3.96
N ARG A 84 16.01 -8.47 5.27
CA ARG A 84 17.18 -9.12 5.87
C ARG A 84 17.42 -10.52 5.32
N CYS A 85 16.37 -11.34 5.23
CA CYS A 85 16.48 -12.71 4.74
C CYS A 85 17.01 -12.74 3.29
N ILE A 86 16.45 -11.91 2.41
CA ILE A 86 16.89 -11.80 1.02
C ILE A 86 18.33 -11.30 0.94
N GLY A 87 18.70 -10.30 1.76
CA GLY A 87 20.08 -9.79 1.80
C GLY A 87 21.12 -10.83 2.26
N GLN A 88 20.68 -11.87 2.97
CA GLN A 88 21.53 -12.98 3.45
C GLN A 88 21.42 -14.24 2.57
N ALA A 89 20.51 -14.26 1.60
CA ALA A 89 20.32 -15.41 0.73
C ALA A 89 21.52 -15.58 -0.20
N ASN A 90 22.23 -16.70 -0.07
CA ASN A 90 23.45 -16.99 -0.83
C ASN A 90 23.22 -17.95 -2.00
N ASN A 91 22.00 -18.47 -2.14
CA ASN A 91 21.64 -19.39 -3.22
C ASN A 91 20.13 -19.34 -3.56
N PRO A 92 19.72 -19.88 -4.72
CA PRO A 92 18.32 -19.86 -5.15
C PRO A 92 17.34 -20.51 -4.16
N GLN A 93 17.76 -21.55 -3.45
CA GLN A 93 16.90 -22.22 -2.46
C GLN A 93 16.65 -21.32 -1.24
N SER A 94 17.71 -20.73 -0.67
CA SER A 94 17.59 -19.79 0.45
C SER A 94 16.69 -18.58 0.12
N TYR A 95 16.74 -18.09 -1.12
CA TYR A 95 15.84 -17.03 -1.58
C TYR A 95 14.37 -17.48 -1.61
N LYS A 96 14.09 -18.68 -2.14
CA LYS A 96 12.72 -19.26 -2.14
C LYS A 96 12.17 -19.40 -0.72
N ASP A 97 13.01 -19.84 0.22
CA ASP A 97 12.64 -19.99 1.62
C ASP A 97 12.29 -18.63 2.25
N CYS A 98 13.05 -17.57 1.94
CA CYS A 98 12.72 -16.21 2.37
C CYS A 98 11.34 -15.75 1.87
N VAL A 99 11.05 -15.97 0.59
CA VAL A 99 9.75 -15.62 -0.01
C VAL A 99 8.62 -16.42 0.65
N GLN A 100 8.86 -17.70 0.95
CA GLN A 100 7.89 -18.57 1.61
C GLN A 100 7.58 -18.11 3.04
N LYS A 101 8.60 -17.80 3.85
CA LYS A 101 8.44 -17.25 5.21
C LYS A 101 7.66 -15.94 5.22
N LYS A 102 7.90 -15.05 4.24
CA LYS A 102 7.12 -13.82 4.05
C LYS A 102 5.66 -14.12 3.72
N ARG A 103 5.38 -15.09 2.83
CA ARG A 103 4.01 -15.51 2.49
C ARG A 103 3.27 -16.03 3.71
N GLU A 104 3.90 -16.86 4.52
CA GLU A 104 3.34 -17.38 5.77
C GLU A 104 3.04 -16.27 6.77
N SER A 105 3.98 -15.34 6.97
CA SER A 105 3.78 -14.19 7.85
C SER A 105 2.62 -13.30 7.39
N ARG A 106 2.45 -13.10 6.08
CA ARG A 106 1.30 -12.39 5.51
C ARG A 106 -0.01 -13.16 5.67
N ARG A 107 0.00 -14.49 5.53
CA ARG A 107 -1.18 -15.33 5.76
C ARG A 107 -1.64 -15.23 7.21
N ALA A 108 -0.72 -15.30 8.17
CA ALA A 108 -1.02 -15.11 9.59
C ALA A 108 -1.63 -13.72 9.85
N LEU A 109 -1.01 -12.65 9.34
CA LEU A 109 -1.55 -11.29 9.48
C LEU A 109 -2.97 -11.15 8.88
N ASN A 110 -3.23 -11.79 7.73
CA ASN A 110 -4.55 -11.79 7.10
C ASN A 110 -5.57 -12.62 7.89
N ALA A 111 -5.17 -13.72 8.51
CA ALA A 111 -6.03 -14.51 9.38
C ALA A 111 -6.48 -13.68 10.59
N ASP A 112 -5.54 -12.98 11.23
CA ASP A 112 -5.84 -12.10 12.36
C ASP A 112 -6.74 -10.93 11.96
N TYR A 113 -6.50 -10.34 10.77
CA TYR A 113 -7.40 -9.32 10.23
C TYR A 113 -8.83 -9.84 10.05
N ARG A 114 -9.00 -11.05 9.49
CA ARG A 114 -10.32 -11.66 9.32
C ARG A 114 -11.00 -11.91 10.66
N ALA A 115 -10.27 -12.44 11.63
CA ALA A 115 -10.78 -12.65 12.99
C ALA A 115 -11.25 -11.32 13.62
N TYR A 116 -10.50 -10.24 13.42
CA TYR A 116 -10.83 -8.91 13.91
C TYR A 116 -12.03 -8.28 13.18
N ILE A 117 -12.05 -8.30 11.85
CA ILE A 117 -13.01 -7.52 11.06
C ILE A 117 -14.33 -8.25 10.83
N ASN A 118 -14.35 -9.58 10.80
CA ASN A 118 -15.56 -10.35 10.50
C ASN A 118 -16.70 -10.13 11.51
N PRO A 119 -16.46 -9.98 12.83
CA PRO A 119 -17.50 -9.57 13.77
C PRO A 119 -18.12 -8.21 13.41
N VAL A 120 -17.30 -7.22 13.05
CA VAL A 120 -17.77 -5.89 12.62
C VAL A 120 -18.59 -6.01 11.34
N ARG A 121 -18.08 -6.76 10.35
CA ARG A 121 -18.78 -7.01 9.08
C ARG A 121 -20.18 -7.59 9.31
N ARG A 122 -20.33 -8.56 10.20
CA ARG A 122 -21.65 -9.12 10.54
C ARG A 122 -22.59 -8.08 11.13
N ARG A 123 -22.12 -7.22 12.04
CA ARG A 123 -22.95 -6.15 12.63
C ARG A 123 -23.44 -5.14 11.60
N VAL A 124 -22.58 -4.81 10.62
CA VAL A 124 -22.96 -3.91 9.52
C VAL A 124 -23.65 -4.61 8.35
N GLY A 125 -24.09 -5.87 8.50
CA GLY A 125 -24.84 -6.59 7.47
C GLY A 125 -24.01 -7.10 6.28
N LEU A 126 -22.68 -7.13 6.40
CA LEU A 126 -21.79 -7.68 5.38
C LEU A 126 -21.43 -9.14 5.65
N PRO A 127 -21.28 -9.98 4.60
CA PRO A 127 -20.79 -11.33 4.77
C PRO A 127 -19.33 -11.33 5.27
N PRO A 128 -18.93 -12.34 6.06
CA PRO A 128 -17.55 -12.47 6.52
C PRO A 128 -16.58 -12.64 5.34
N ILE A 129 -15.34 -12.20 5.53
CA ILE A 129 -14.25 -12.47 4.60
C ILE A 129 -13.76 -13.89 4.86
N GLU A 130 -13.86 -14.74 3.83
CA GLU A 130 -13.41 -16.13 3.87
C GLU A 130 -11.94 -16.30 3.52
N ASP A 131 -11.34 -17.43 3.93
CA ASP A 131 -10.03 -17.83 3.46
C ASP A 131 -10.14 -18.55 2.10
N LYS A 132 -9.76 -17.84 1.03
CA LYS A 132 -9.72 -18.37 -0.34
C LYS A 132 -8.84 -19.63 -0.50
N GLN A 133 -7.97 -19.96 0.47
CA GLN A 133 -7.19 -21.20 0.43
C GLN A 133 -8.07 -22.47 0.47
N LYS A 134 -9.29 -22.40 1.03
CA LYS A 134 -10.21 -23.54 1.03
C LYS A 134 -10.84 -23.84 -0.34
N GLY A 135 -10.78 -22.92 -1.30
CA GLY A 135 -11.35 -23.08 -2.65
C GLY A 135 -10.41 -23.67 -3.70
N ARG A 136 -9.20 -24.10 -3.31
CA ARG A 136 -8.21 -24.72 -4.22
C ARG A 136 -8.00 -26.22 -3.96
N GLN A 137 -8.88 -26.86 -3.20
CA GLN A 137 -8.97 -28.32 -3.19
C GLN A 137 -10.08 -28.76 -4.16
N LYS A 138 -9.70 -29.65 -5.09
CA LYS A 138 -10.53 -30.33 -6.11
C LYS A 138 -11.07 -29.46 -7.26
N GLY A 139 -10.22 -29.28 -8.27
CA GLY A 139 -10.61 -29.00 -9.65
C GLY A 139 -9.46 -29.44 -10.55
N ASP A 140 -9.71 -30.48 -11.32
CA ASP A 140 -8.75 -31.29 -12.07
C ASP A 140 -7.63 -30.52 -12.81
N ARG A 141 -6.38 -30.79 -12.42
CA ARG A 141 -5.21 -30.71 -13.32
C ARG A 141 -4.96 -32.08 -13.96
N LYS A 142 -6.00 -32.73 -14.49
CA LYS A 142 -5.85 -33.93 -15.32
C LYS A 142 -6.38 -33.59 -16.71
N GLY A 143 -5.47 -33.46 -17.68
CA GLY A 143 -5.80 -33.33 -19.10
C GLY A 143 -5.47 -31.98 -19.74
N ARG A 144 -4.17 -31.70 -19.94
CA ARG A 144 -3.72 -30.92 -21.10
C ARG A 144 -2.24 -31.18 -21.41
N ARG A 145 -1.97 -32.40 -21.85
CA ARG A 145 -0.88 -32.74 -22.78
C ARG A 145 -1.46 -33.80 -23.71
N ALA A 146 -2.01 -33.32 -24.81
CA ALA A 146 -2.11 -34.06 -26.06
C ALA A 146 -1.04 -33.43 -26.96
#